data_AF-A0A2W2LQS8-F1
#
_entry.id   AF-A0A2W2LQS8-F1
#
_cell.length_a   1.000
_cell.length_b   1.000
_cell.length_c   1.000
_cell.angle_alpha   90.00
_cell.angle_beta   90.00
_cell.angle_gamma   90.00
#
_symmetry.space_group_name_H-M   'P 1'
#
loop_
_entity.id
_entity.type
_entity.pdbx_description
1 polymer ?
#
loop_
_entity_poly.entity_id
_entity_poly.type
_entity_poly.pdbx_seq_one_letter_code
_entity_poly.pdbx_strand_id
1 'polypeptide(L)'
;MATKKVTITLDESLVAALADAAEEEGIPLSRLVAGAAERELRLRAGRAVVQEWQAEHGGFTPEELAAARSEMADADAEYLSSSRTSAA
;
A
#
# COMPACT_ATOMS: atom_id res chain seq x y z
N MET A 1 8.11 5.30 21.26
CA MET A 1 6.86 6.09 21.30
C MET A 1 5.87 5.39 22.23
N ALA A 2 5.02 6.13 22.92
CA ALA A 2 4.00 5.54 23.79
C ALA A 2 2.89 4.88 22.96
N THR A 3 2.47 3.67 23.33
CA THR A 3 1.37 2.95 22.68
C THR A 3 0.09 3.06 23.50
N LYS A 4 -1.07 3.18 22.83
CA LYS A 4 -2.39 3.20 23.48
C LYS A 4 -3.18 1.96 23.06
N LYS A 5 -3.76 1.24 24.02
CA LYS A 5 -4.69 0.14 23.73
C LYS A 5 -6.00 0.70 23.17
N VAL A 6 -6.44 0.16 22.04
CA VAL A 6 -7.72 0.46 21.41
C VAL A 6 -8.54 -0.82 21.36
N THR A 7 -9.82 -0.74 21.72
CA THR A 7 -10.76 -1.86 21.62
C THR A 7 -11.70 -1.59 20.46
N ILE A 8 -11.78 -2.51 19.51
CA ILE A 8 -12.67 -2.45 18.35
C ILE A 8 -13.36 -3.81 18.17
N THR A 9 -14.57 -3.79 17.61
CA THR A 9 -15.29 -5.00 17.21
C THR A 9 -15.01 -5.27 15.74
N LEU A 10 -14.59 -6.49 15.43
CA LEU A 10 -14.34 -6.97 14.08
C LEU A 10 -15.13 -8.26 13.87
N ASP A 11 -15.37 -8.60 12.61
CA ASP A 11 -15.96 -9.89 12.25
C ASP A 11 -15.04 -11.04 12.70
N GLU A 12 -15.62 -12.11 13.23
CA GLU A 12 -14.86 -13.25 13.77
C GLU A 12 -14.00 -13.94 12.69
N SER A 13 -14.53 -14.08 11.47
CA SER A 13 -13.79 -14.68 10.36
C SER A 13 -12.60 -13.81 9.94
N LEU A 14 -12.75 -12.48 10.02
CA LEU A 14 -11.66 -11.56 9.76
C LEU A 14 -10.58 -11.64 10.84
N VAL A 15 -10.96 -11.76 12.11
CA VAL A 15 -9.99 -11.90 13.22
C VAL A 15 -9.18 -13.19 13.04
N ALA A 16 -9.82 -14.30 12.67
CA ALA A 16 -9.14 -15.56 12.39
C ALA A 16 -8.13 -15.41 11.23
N ALA A 17 -8.57 -14.87 10.09
CA ALA A 17 -7.70 -14.68 8.93
C ALA A 17 -6.50 -13.76 9.23
N LEU A 18 -6.69 -12.70 10.01
CA LEU A 18 -5.60 -11.81 10.42
C LEU A 18 -4.63 -12.48 11.40
N ALA A 19 -5.13 -13.35 12.28
CA ALA A 19 -4.29 -14.10 13.21
C ALA A 19 -3.40 -15.10 12.44
N ASP A 20 -3.98 -15.86 11.50
CA ASP A 20 -3.26 -16.81 10.66
C ASP A 20 -2.16 -16.11 9.85
N ALA A 21 -2.50 -15.00 9.18
CA ALA A 21 -1.53 -14.21 8.40
C ALA A 21 -0.39 -13.63 9.28
N ALA A 22 -0.72 -13.16 10.49
CA ALA A 22 0.29 -12.67 11.42
C ALA A 22 1.23 -13.78 11.89
N GLU A 23 0.72 -15.00 12.10
CA GLU A 23 1.51 -16.19 12.45
C GLU A 23 2.42 -16.61 11.30
N GLU A 24 1.90 -16.68 10.07
CA GLU A 24 2.69 -16.97 8.86
C GLU A 24 3.84 -15.98 8.66
N GLU A 25 3.61 -14.69 8.94
CA GLU A 25 4.63 -13.63 8.87
C GLU A 25 5.55 -13.58 10.11
N GLY A 26 5.24 -14.35 11.17
CA GLY A 26 6.01 -14.35 12.42
C GLY A 26 5.92 -13.02 13.19
N ILE A 27 4.83 -12.27 13.04
CA ILE A 27 4.62 -10.97 13.69
C ILE A 27 3.41 -10.97 14.63
N PRO A 28 3.36 -10.09 15.63
CA PRO A 28 2.15 -9.92 16.43
C PRO A 28 0.97 -9.40 15.60
N LEU A 29 -0.25 -9.88 15.88
CA LEU A 29 -1.49 -9.41 15.24
C LEU A 29 -1.62 -7.87 15.25
N SER A 30 -1.27 -7.23 16.36
CA SER A 30 -1.30 -5.76 16.49
C SER A 30 -0.37 -5.06 15.50
N ARG A 31 0.76 -5.68 15.13
CA ARG A 31 1.69 -5.15 14.14
C ARG A 31 1.12 -5.25 12.73
N LEU A 32 0.48 -6.38 12.40
CA LEU A 32 -0.21 -6.55 11.12
C LEU A 32 -1.33 -5.50 10.96
N VAL A 33 -2.19 -5.37 11.97
CA VAL A 33 -3.29 -4.40 11.99
C VAL A 33 -2.78 -2.96 11.91
N ALA A 34 -1.74 -2.62 12.68
CA ALA A 34 -1.13 -1.29 12.62
C ALA A 34 -0.57 -0.99 11.22
N GLY A 35 0.15 -1.94 10.61
CA GLY A 35 0.69 -1.78 9.25
C GLY A 35 -0.40 -1.57 8.20
N ALA A 36 -1.50 -2.33 8.28
CA ALA A 36 -2.65 -2.14 7.40
C ALA A 36 -3.29 -0.76 7.58
N ALA A 37 -3.48 -0.31 8.82
CA ALA A 37 -4.04 1.00 9.13
C ALA A 37 -3.13 2.16 8.66
N GLU A 38 -1.82 2.06 8.89
CA GLU A 38 -0.82 3.04 8.42
C GLU A 38 -0.81 3.13 6.90
N ARG A 39 -0.87 1.98 6.20
CA ARG A 39 -0.96 1.95 4.74
C ARG A 39 -2.22 2.65 4.25
N GLU A 40 -3.38 2.37 4.85
CA GLU A 40 -4.64 3.02 4.47
C GLU A 40 -4.60 4.54 4.71
N LEU A 41 -4.07 4.98 5.85
CA LEU A 41 -3.90 6.42 6.14
C LEU A 41 -2.99 7.10 5.11
N ARG A 42 -1.88 6.46 4.73
CA ARG A 42 -0.97 6.99 3.69
C ARG A 42 -1.67 7.10 2.34
N LEU A 43 -2.46 6.10 1.96
CA LEU A 43 -3.23 6.12 0.71
C LEU A 43 -4.28 7.23 0.71
N ARG A 44 -4.97 7.45 1.83
CA ARG A 44 -5.94 8.56 1.96
C ARG A 44 -5.26 9.92 1.83
N ALA A 45 -4.14 10.12 2.52
CA ALA A 45 -3.36 11.35 2.43
C ALA A 45 -2.87 11.59 1.00
N GLY A 46 -2.30 10.56 0.35
CA GLY A 46 -1.85 10.67 -1.03
C GLY A 46 -2.98 11.00 -2.01
N ARG A 47 -4.14 10.35 -1.87
CA ARG A 47 -5.32 10.65 -2.69
C ARG A 47 -5.78 12.10 -2.51
N ALA A 48 -5.77 12.61 -1.28
CA ALA A 48 -6.15 14.00 -1.01
C ALA A 48 -5.21 14.98 -1.73
N VAL A 49 -3.90 14.74 -1.68
CA VAL A 49 -2.91 15.56 -2.39
C VAL A 49 -3.11 15.53 -3.90
N VAL A 50 -3.36 14.35 -4.48
CA VAL A 50 -3.63 14.23 -5.92
C VAL A 50 -4.89 14.99 -6.32
N GLN A 51 -5.94 14.95 -5.49
CA GLN A 51 -7.19 15.68 -5.75
C GLN A 51 -6.97 17.20 -5.69
N GLU A 52 -6.20 17.69 -4.72
CA GLU A 52 -5.83 19.10 -4.62
C GLU A 52 -5.07 19.56 -5.88
N TRP A 53 -4.07 18.78 -6.30
CA TRP A 53 -3.33 19.09 -7.52
C TRP A 53 -4.22 19.10 -8.78
N GLN A 54 -5.13 18.14 -8.92
CA GLN A 54 -6.06 18.08 -10.07
C GLN A 54 -7.07 19.23 -10.06
N ALA A 55 -7.45 19.74 -8.89
CA ALA A 55 -8.31 20.91 -8.80
C ALA A 55 -7.62 22.17 -9.36
N GLU A 56 -6.30 22.25 -9.24
CA GLU A 56 -5.49 23.36 -9.75
C GLU A 56 -5.08 23.18 -11.23
N HIS A 57 -4.80 21.95 -11.67
CA HIS A 57 -4.18 21.67 -12.97
C HIS A 57 -5.09 20.96 -13.97
N GLY A 58 -6.26 20.50 -13.53
CA GLY A 58 -7.13 19.61 -14.31
C GLY A 58 -6.82 18.14 -14.06
N GLY A 59 -7.82 17.28 -14.31
CA GLY A 59 -7.66 15.83 -14.23
C GLY A 59 -6.77 15.28 -15.34
N PHE A 60 -6.11 14.17 -15.08
CA PHE A 60 -5.31 13.47 -16.08
C PHE A 60 -6.19 12.89 -17.19
N THR A 61 -5.74 13.03 -18.44
CA THR A 61 -6.40 12.40 -19.58
C THR A 61 -6.14 10.90 -19.63
N PRO A 62 -7.03 10.10 -20.24
CA PRO A 62 -6.81 8.66 -20.42
C PRO A 62 -5.48 8.34 -21.14
N GLU A 63 -5.09 9.17 -22.11
CA GLU A 63 -3.87 9.04 -22.89
C GLU A 63 -2.62 9.25 -22.03
N GLU A 64 -2.61 10.29 -21.19
CA GLU A 64 -1.52 10.55 -20.24
C GLU A 64 -1.39 9.41 -19.21
N LEU A 65 -2.51 8.90 -18.70
CA LEU A 65 -2.50 7.76 -17.78
C LEU A 65 -2.00 6.48 -18.45
N ALA A 66 -2.31 6.26 -19.72
CA ALA A 66 -1.82 5.11 -20.47
C ALA A 66 -0.31 5.20 -20.71
N ALA A 67 0.20 6.38 -21.10
CA ALA A 67 1.63 6.63 -21.26
C ALA A 67 2.39 6.40 -19.94
N ALA A 68 1.92 6.99 -18.84
CA ALA A 68 2.52 6.83 -17.52
C ALA A 68 2.55 5.35 -17.06
N ARG A 69 1.48 4.59 -17.33
CA ARG A 69 1.46 3.15 -17.01
C ARG A 69 2.46 2.34 -17.83
N SER A 70 2.67 2.70 -19.09
CA SER A 70 3.68 2.07 -19.93
C SER A 70 5.07 2.33 -19.37
N GLU A 71 5.39 3.59 -19.06
CA GLU A 71 6.68 3.97 -18.48
C GLU A 71 6.94 3.26 -17.14
N MET A 72 5.93 3.15 -16.28
CA MET A 72 6.06 2.39 -15.03
C MET A 72 6.34 0.91 -15.28
N ALA A 73 5.65 0.28 -16.23
CA ALA A 73 5.86 -1.12 -16.56
C ALA A 73 7.27 -1.38 -17.12
N ASP A 74 7.79 -0.47 -17.93
CA ASP A 74 9.16 -0.54 -18.46
C ASP A 74 10.20 -0.42 -17.33
N ALA A 75 10.00 0.53 -16.40
CA ALA A 75 10.86 0.70 -15.23
C ALA A 75 10.82 -0.52 -14.30
N ASP A 76 9.65 -1.11 -14.06
CA ASP A 76 9.50 -2.34 -13.27
C ASP A 76 10.24 -3.51 -13.93
N ALA A 77 10.14 -3.65 -15.26
CA ALA A 77 10.85 -4.69 -16.01
C ALA A 77 12.37 -4.54 -15.91
N GLU A 78 12.89 -3.31 -16.00
CA GLU A 78 14.31 -3.01 -15.82
C GLU A 78 14.80 -3.36 -14.41
N TYR A 79 14.05 -2.97 -13.38
CA TYR A 79 14.38 -3.27 -11.99
C TYR A 79 14.46 -4.79 -11.75
N LEU A 80 13.48 -5.55 -12.24
CA LEU A 80 13.43 -7.01 -12.08
C LEU A 80 14.51 -7.75 -12.87
N SER A 81 14.92 -7.21 -14.03
CA SER A 81 16.05 -7.75 -14.82
C SER A 81 17.38 -7.53 -14.09
N SER A 82 17.55 -6.34 -13.51
CA SER A 82 18.75 -5.95 -12.77
C SER A 82 18.88 -6.74 -11.46
N SER A 83 17.79 -6.96 -10.73
CA SER A 83 17.78 -7.75 -9.50
C SER A 83 18.10 -9.23 -9.75
N ARG A 84 17.67 -9.78 -10.88
CA ARG A 84 18.00 -11.16 -11.31
C ARG A 84 19.49 -11.31 -11.64
N THR A 85 20.08 -10.29 -12.26
CA THR A 85 21.51 -10.29 -12.63
C THR A 85 22.41 -10.18 -11.40
N SER A 86 21.98 -9.49 -10.34
CA SER A 86 22.73 -9.38 -9.08
C SER A 86 22.68 -10.64 -8.19
N ALA A 87 21.77 -11.59 -8.47
CA ALA A 87 21.57 -12.80 -7.67
C ALA A 87 22.20 -14.07 -8.27
N ALA A 88 22.86 -13.94 -9.43
CA ALA A 88 23.57 -15.01 -10.15
C ALA A 88 25.09 -14.83 -10.03
#